data_AF-A0AAE1YUL6-F1
#
_entry.id   AF-A0AAE1YUL6-F1
#
_cell.length_a   1.000
_cell.length_b   1.000
_cell.length_c   1.000
_cell.angle_alpha   90.00
_cell.angle_beta   90.00
_cell.angle_gamma   90.00
#
_symmetry.space_group_name_H-M   'P 1'
#
loop_
_entity.id
_entity.type
_entity.pdbx_description
1 polymer ?
#
loop_
_entity_poly.entity_id
_entity_poly.type
_entity_poly.pdbx_seq_one_letter_code
_entity_poly.pdbx_strand_id
1 'polypeptide(L)'
;MSFYELEEFAESVIPAVSVTVTMTWPFPSSSSSSNLLIPKPSSKETDRTVNDGGPAAAVFTVVDFLMNNKVKKTWLLLFVQIAAFTPQDNYLINCGSSKSSVVVDNRRFVGDSSKNSSAYLKQGKSIALENPNPSPTSSVLHASARVFTSASSYAFDIKSMGTHFVRLHFSPFSCGNYDLGNGNFSVLANGVSLLSNFGADFSVSKEFLFMVDRLELEILFFPTSDSTFAFVNAIEVFSAPKDFFVDDGGIALISPDGIQEFKQKISSQILETVHRVNVGGPRLTPFNDTLWRSWVPDEEFLVLKSAAKIAVTTNHQITTRWGY
;
A
#
# COMPACT_ATOMS: atom_id res chain seq x y z
N MET A 1 23.33 48.70 29.76
CA MET A 1 23.52 49.09 28.34
C MET A 1 24.07 47.86 27.65
N SER A 2 23.28 47.20 26.78
CA SER A 2 23.63 46.00 25.97
C SER A 2 24.12 44.73 26.73
N PHE A 3 24.05 43.51 26.17
CA PHE A 3 22.99 42.82 25.38
C PHE A 3 23.49 41.37 25.13
N TYR A 4 22.61 40.35 25.20
CA TYR A 4 22.87 38.93 24.83
C TYR A 4 23.95 38.20 25.67
N GLU A 5 23.96 36.86 25.80
CA GLU A 5 23.01 35.82 25.37
C GLU A 5 22.98 34.66 26.39
N LEU A 6 21.86 33.94 26.46
CA LEU A 6 21.69 32.65 27.16
C LEU A 6 20.71 31.81 26.34
N GLU A 7 21.11 30.60 25.95
CA GLU A 7 20.19 29.58 25.43
C GLU A 7 20.04 28.45 26.45
N GLU A 8 18.79 27.99 26.63
CA GLU A 8 18.41 27.00 27.62
C GLU A 8 17.48 25.94 27.02
N PHE A 9 17.63 24.71 27.53
CA PHE A 9 16.59 23.71 27.78
C PHE A 9 15.91 22.90 26.65
N ALA A 10 15.94 21.59 26.93
CA ALA A 10 14.84 20.63 26.91
C ALA A 10 14.27 20.10 25.58
N GLU A 11 14.57 18.83 25.35
CA GLU A 11 13.70 17.90 24.63
C GLU A 11 12.34 17.80 25.34
N SER A 12 11.24 18.20 24.69
CA SER A 12 9.88 18.07 25.24
C SER A 12 9.20 16.79 24.76
N VAL A 13 8.97 15.85 25.68
CA VAL A 13 8.21 14.62 25.43
C VAL A 13 6.78 14.93 24.96
N ILE A 14 6.36 14.33 23.84
CA ILE A 14 4.96 14.35 23.39
C ILE A 14 4.26 13.10 23.95
N PRO A 15 3.23 13.23 24.81
CA PRO A 15 2.52 12.08 25.37
C PRO A 15 1.52 11.47 24.36
N ALA A 16 1.41 10.14 24.37
CA ALA A 16 0.35 9.44 23.63
C ALA A 16 -1.02 9.72 24.27
N VAL A 17 -2.00 10.14 23.46
CA VAL A 17 -3.37 10.45 23.93
C VAL A 17 -4.26 9.22 23.81
N SER A 18 -4.37 8.47 24.91
CA SER A 18 -5.39 7.42 25.06
C SER A 18 -6.76 8.04 25.34
N VAL A 19 -7.77 7.72 24.53
CA VAL A 19 -9.16 8.16 24.74
C VAL A 19 -10.00 7.01 25.27
N THR A 20 -10.33 7.04 26.57
CA THR A 20 -11.29 6.12 27.19
C THR A 20 -12.69 6.73 27.14
N VAL A 21 -13.66 6.01 26.58
CA VAL A 21 -15.06 6.44 26.51
C VAL A 21 -15.91 5.67 27.53
N THR A 22 -16.47 6.38 28.50
CA THR A 22 -17.41 5.81 29.49
C THR A 22 -18.85 6.13 29.06
N MET A 23 -19.73 5.12 29.00
CA MET A 23 -21.14 5.31 28.60
C MET A 23 -22.07 5.39 29.82
N THR A 24 -22.94 6.40 29.85
CA THR A 24 -24.04 6.52 30.82
C THR A 24 -25.34 6.92 30.10
N TRP A 25 -26.43 6.19 30.38
CA TRP A 25 -27.70 6.29 29.65
C TRP A 25 -28.76 7.13 30.36
N PRO A 26 -29.57 7.90 29.59
CA PRO A 26 -30.96 8.18 29.95
C PRO A 26 -31.95 7.90 28.81
N PHE A 27 -33.12 7.33 29.16
CA PHE A 27 -34.37 7.29 28.35
C PHE A 27 -35.32 8.43 28.83
N PRO A 28 -36.44 8.80 28.16
CA PRO A 28 -37.03 8.39 26.85
C PRO A 28 -37.16 9.64 25.90
N SER A 29 -38.15 9.95 25.03
CA SER A 29 -39.43 9.35 24.54
C SER A 29 -39.93 10.01 23.22
N SER A 30 -40.60 9.20 22.37
CA SER A 30 -41.77 9.50 21.49
C SER A 30 -41.89 10.76 20.58
N SER A 31 -42.25 10.50 19.30
CA SER A 31 -43.08 11.34 18.35
C SER A 31 -42.55 12.72 17.88
N SER A 32 -42.88 13.24 16.67
CA SER A 32 -43.56 12.68 15.47
C SER A 32 -43.20 13.48 14.19
N SER A 33 -43.60 12.94 13.03
CA SER A 33 -43.38 13.37 11.63
C SER A 33 -43.79 14.79 11.21
N SER A 34 -43.09 15.37 10.22
CA SER A 34 -43.69 16.07 9.06
C SER A 34 -42.67 16.32 7.92
N ASN A 35 -43.17 16.56 6.69
CA ASN A 35 -42.37 16.73 5.47
C ASN A 35 -42.13 18.21 5.11
N LEU A 36 -41.07 18.53 4.36
CA LEU A 36 -41.01 19.72 3.50
C LEU A 36 -40.14 19.51 2.25
N LEU A 37 -40.38 20.30 1.19
CA LEU A 37 -39.84 20.08 -0.16
C LEU A 37 -38.51 20.79 -0.47
N ILE A 38 -37.82 20.25 -1.46
CA ILE A 38 -36.60 20.78 -2.10
C ILE A 38 -36.94 21.85 -3.14
N PRO A 39 -36.18 22.95 -3.21
CA PRO A 39 -35.92 23.68 -4.45
C PRO A 39 -34.46 23.51 -4.92
N LYS A 40 -34.26 23.43 -6.23
CA LYS A 40 -32.97 23.21 -6.90
C LYS A 40 -32.57 24.42 -7.75
N PRO A 41 -31.39 25.03 -7.58
CA PRO A 41 -30.80 25.94 -8.55
C PRO A 41 -29.91 25.21 -9.56
N SER A 42 -29.64 25.83 -10.70
CA SER A 42 -28.76 25.33 -11.76
C SER A 42 -27.79 26.42 -12.23
N SER A 43 -26.59 26.03 -12.66
CA SER A 43 -25.72 26.83 -13.52
C SER A 43 -24.72 25.94 -14.26
N LYS A 44 -24.34 26.36 -15.47
CA LYS A 44 -23.04 26.05 -16.09
C LYS A 44 -22.02 27.11 -15.58
N GLU A 45 -20.73 27.15 -15.86
CA GLU A 45 -19.81 26.52 -16.83
C GLU A 45 -18.41 26.56 -16.13
N THR A 46 -17.30 25.93 -16.53
CA THR A 46 -16.60 25.97 -17.82
C THR A 46 -15.42 24.98 -17.77
N ASP A 47 -14.90 24.55 -18.91
CA ASP A 47 -13.65 23.78 -18.99
C ASP A 47 -12.40 24.68 -18.90
N ARG A 48 -11.37 24.24 -18.17
CA ARG A 48 -9.97 24.69 -18.28
C ARG A 48 -9.01 23.57 -17.87
N THR A 49 -8.21 23.12 -18.82
CA THR A 49 -7.03 22.28 -18.57
C THR A 49 -5.88 23.11 -17.98
N VAL A 50 -5.23 22.58 -16.95
CA VAL A 50 -3.90 23.04 -16.49
C VAL A 50 -3.08 21.80 -16.18
N ASN A 51 -2.02 21.56 -16.95
CA ASN A 51 -0.93 20.71 -16.52
C ASN A 51 -0.04 21.52 -15.58
N ASP A 52 0.24 21.02 -14.38
CA ASP A 52 1.51 21.34 -13.71
C ASP A 52 1.93 20.23 -12.74
N GLY A 53 3.23 19.94 -12.72
CA GLY A 53 3.81 18.85 -11.93
C GLY A 53 4.26 19.33 -10.55
N GLY A 54 3.38 19.26 -9.55
CA GLY A 54 3.69 19.56 -8.14
C GLY A 54 3.84 18.30 -7.26
N PRO A 55 4.65 18.34 -6.19
CA PRO A 55 4.80 17.22 -5.26
C PRO A 55 3.56 17.03 -4.38
N ALA A 56 3.34 15.78 -3.94
CA ALA A 56 2.47 15.28 -2.86
C ALA A 56 1.25 16.15 -2.43
N ALA A 57 0.04 15.63 -2.64
CA ALA A 57 -1.20 16.27 -2.21
C ALA A 57 -1.27 16.48 -0.69
N ALA A 58 -0.96 17.69 -0.22
CA ALA A 58 -1.06 18.07 1.18
C ALA A 58 -2.54 18.23 1.60
N VAL A 59 -2.99 17.39 2.53
CA VAL A 59 -4.33 17.50 3.12
C VAL A 59 -4.30 18.53 4.26
N PHE A 60 -4.71 19.76 3.96
CA PHE A 60 -4.74 20.85 4.93
C PHE A 60 -5.82 20.61 6.01
N THR A 61 -5.40 20.51 7.27
CA THR A 61 -6.30 20.48 8.43
C THR A 61 -6.05 21.71 9.29
N VAL A 62 -7.06 22.59 9.42
CA VAL A 62 -7.00 23.75 10.31
C VAL A 62 -7.47 23.34 11.70
N VAL A 63 -6.66 23.62 12.73
CA VAL A 63 -6.99 23.33 14.14
C VAL A 63 -7.19 24.65 14.89
N ASP A 64 -8.45 24.99 15.18
CA ASP A 64 -8.81 26.21 15.92
C ASP A 64 -8.48 26.06 17.42
N PHE A 65 -7.33 26.60 17.85
CA PHE A 65 -6.98 26.66 19.27
C PHE A 65 -7.58 27.91 19.94
N LEU A 66 -8.79 27.77 20.49
CA LEU A 66 -9.47 28.84 21.24
C LEU A 66 -8.84 29.08 22.63
N MET A 67 -7.69 29.75 22.68
CA MET A 67 -7.16 30.32 23.92
C MET A 67 -8.09 31.44 24.43
N ASN A 68 -8.86 31.13 25.47
CA ASN A 68 -9.79 32.08 26.09
C ASN A 68 -9.07 33.09 27.00
N ASN A 69 -8.33 34.04 26.41
CA ASN A 69 -7.77 35.18 27.12
C ASN A 69 -7.63 36.40 26.20
N LYS A 70 -7.60 37.62 26.78
CA LYS A 70 -7.64 38.91 26.05
C LYS A 70 -6.29 39.30 25.41
N VAL A 71 -5.68 38.40 24.67
CA VAL A 71 -4.49 38.66 23.83
C VAL A 71 -4.88 38.57 22.36
N LYS A 72 -4.18 39.29 21.48
CA LYS A 72 -4.53 39.40 20.05
C LYS A 72 -4.60 38.01 19.39
N LYS A 73 -5.68 37.75 18.62
CA LYS A 73 -5.85 36.54 17.81
C LYS A 73 -4.79 36.47 16.71
N THR A 74 -3.63 35.89 17.02
CA THR A 74 -2.62 35.51 16.04
C THR A 74 -2.94 34.12 15.53
N TRP A 75 -3.30 34.00 14.25
CA TRP A 75 -3.60 32.71 13.61
C TRP A 75 -2.30 31.96 13.34
N LEU A 76 -1.94 31.02 14.22
CA LEU A 76 -0.78 30.16 14.03
C LEU A 76 -1.15 28.98 13.12
N LEU A 77 -0.81 29.08 11.84
CA LEU A 77 -0.97 27.99 10.88
C LEU A 77 0.04 26.87 11.18
N LEU A 78 -0.37 25.87 11.98
CA LEU A 78 0.38 24.62 12.11
C LEU A 78 0.25 23.81 10.81
N PHE A 79 1.34 23.75 10.05
CA PHE A 79 1.46 22.87 8.89
C PHE A 79 1.69 21.42 9.34
N VAL A 80 0.60 20.71 9.65
CA VAL A 80 0.63 19.25 9.85
C VAL A 80 0.79 18.57 8.48
N GLN A 81 2.02 18.54 7.97
CA GLN A 81 2.35 17.83 6.76
C GLN A 81 2.39 16.32 7.06
N ILE A 82 1.31 15.61 6.70
CA ILE A 82 1.24 14.15 6.74
C ILE A 82 2.23 13.60 5.70
N ALA A 83 3.46 13.36 6.12
CA ALA A 83 4.47 12.74 5.27
C ALA A 83 4.07 11.29 4.97
N ALA A 84 4.12 10.90 3.69
CA ALA A 84 4.06 9.50 3.32
C ALA A 84 5.24 8.75 3.97
N PHE A 85 5.01 7.53 4.44
CA PHE A 85 6.06 6.75 5.08
C PHE A 85 7.19 6.50 4.08
N THR A 86 8.41 6.82 4.48
CA THR A 86 9.61 6.63 3.66
C THR A 86 10.34 5.38 4.14
N PRO A 87 10.22 4.23 3.43
CA PRO A 87 10.88 3.00 3.82
C PRO A 87 12.40 3.12 3.73
N GLN A 88 13.12 2.50 4.67
CA GLN A 88 14.59 2.52 4.75
C GLN A 88 15.23 1.65 3.65
N ASP A 89 14.56 0.55 3.30
CA ASP A 89 14.87 -0.29 2.15
C ASP A 89 13.74 -0.17 1.14
N ASN A 90 14.08 0.11 -0.13
CA ASN A 90 13.12 0.47 -1.16
C ASN A 90 13.65 0.12 -2.55
N TYR A 91 13.32 -1.08 -3.03
CA TYR A 91 13.77 -1.63 -4.30
C TYR A 91 12.56 -1.82 -5.22
N LEU A 92 12.47 -0.98 -6.25
CA LEU A 92 11.37 -0.97 -7.21
C LEU A 92 11.94 -1.29 -8.61
N ILE A 93 11.67 -2.49 -9.10
CA ILE A 93 12.32 -3.07 -10.28
C ILE A 93 11.29 -3.26 -11.40
N ASN A 94 11.54 -2.68 -12.57
CA ASN A 94 10.79 -2.95 -13.80
C ASN A 94 11.53 -4.02 -14.60
N CYS A 95 11.01 -5.24 -14.60
CA CYS A 95 11.73 -6.43 -15.03
C CYS A 95 11.69 -6.59 -16.56
N GLY A 96 12.83 -6.97 -17.13
CA GLY A 96 13.09 -6.96 -18.57
C GLY A 96 13.40 -5.55 -19.12
N SER A 97 13.00 -4.47 -18.45
CA SER A 97 12.97 -3.14 -19.08
C SER A 97 14.36 -2.57 -19.36
N SER A 98 14.56 -2.13 -20.61
CA SER A 98 15.75 -1.43 -21.09
C SER A 98 15.87 0.02 -20.57
N LYS A 99 14.78 0.59 -20.05
CA LYS A 99 14.65 1.99 -19.63
C LYS A 99 15.34 2.24 -18.28
N SER A 100 16.09 3.33 -18.15
CA SER A 100 16.82 3.68 -16.92
C SER A 100 15.90 3.81 -15.69
N SER A 101 14.75 4.44 -15.85
CA SER A 101 13.62 4.30 -14.92
C SER A 101 12.29 4.74 -15.54
N VAL A 102 11.18 4.29 -14.96
CA VAL A 102 9.82 4.77 -15.20
C VAL A 102 9.20 5.25 -13.87
N VAL A 103 8.22 6.15 -13.93
CA VAL A 103 7.48 6.63 -12.74
C VAL A 103 6.04 6.11 -12.80
N VAL A 104 5.58 5.52 -11.71
CA VAL A 104 4.24 4.93 -11.54
C VAL A 104 3.75 5.26 -10.14
N ASP A 105 2.59 5.90 -10.00
CA ASP A 105 2.04 6.37 -8.70
C ASP A 105 3.02 7.25 -7.90
N ASN A 106 3.79 8.12 -8.58
CA ASN A 106 4.93 8.89 -8.05
C ASN A 106 6.14 8.06 -7.55
N ARG A 107 6.15 6.75 -7.80
CA ARG A 107 7.23 5.83 -7.40
C ARG A 107 8.14 5.53 -8.59
N ARG A 108 9.47 5.58 -8.41
CA ARG A 108 10.46 5.44 -9.50
C ARG A 108 10.99 4.01 -9.57
N PHE A 109 10.51 3.25 -10.56
CA PHE A 109 10.98 1.90 -10.87
C PHE A 109 12.19 1.93 -11.81
N VAL A 110 13.24 1.16 -11.51
CA VAL A 110 14.46 1.05 -12.33
C VAL A 110 14.36 -0.17 -13.25
N GLY A 111 14.70 -0.01 -14.54
CA GLY A 111 14.72 -1.13 -15.48
C GLY A 111 15.95 -2.01 -15.31
N ASP A 112 15.76 -3.31 -15.11
CA ASP A 112 16.85 -4.26 -14.80
C ASP A 112 17.68 -4.73 -16.03
N SER A 113 17.28 -4.32 -17.25
CA SER A 113 18.08 -4.46 -18.48
C SER A 113 18.75 -3.14 -18.90
N SER A 114 18.64 -2.08 -18.10
CA SER A 114 19.22 -0.77 -18.42
C SER A 114 20.75 -0.77 -18.26
N LYS A 115 21.45 0.09 -19.00
CA LYS A 115 22.93 0.18 -18.92
C LYS A 115 23.46 0.64 -17.56
N ASN A 116 22.59 1.12 -16.68
CA ASN A 116 22.93 1.60 -15.34
C ASN A 116 22.40 0.68 -14.23
N SER A 117 21.68 -0.40 -14.54
CA SER A 117 21.25 -1.39 -13.54
C SER A 117 22.31 -2.47 -13.37
N SER A 118 22.97 -2.42 -12.22
CA SER A 118 23.90 -3.44 -11.74
C SER A 118 23.48 -3.91 -10.34
N ALA A 119 23.93 -5.11 -9.97
CA ALA A 119 23.81 -5.79 -8.67
C ALA A 119 22.61 -6.73 -8.41
N TYR A 120 21.36 -6.39 -8.74
CA TYR A 120 20.23 -7.17 -8.22
C TYR A 120 20.14 -8.61 -8.75
N LEU A 121 20.22 -8.85 -10.06
CA LEU A 121 20.16 -10.21 -10.62
C LEU A 121 21.50 -10.92 -10.36
N LYS A 122 21.51 -11.94 -9.49
CA LYS A 122 22.73 -12.62 -9.00
C LYS A 122 23.07 -13.89 -9.78
N GLN A 123 22.07 -14.71 -10.12
CA GLN A 123 22.27 -16.06 -10.66
C GLN A 123 21.29 -16.41 -11.78
N GLY A 124 21.69 -17.34 -12.66
CA GLY A 124 20.81 -18.07 -13.57
C GLY A 124 20.82 -17.57 -15.02
N LYS A 125 19.99 -18.21 -15.86
CA LYS A 125 19.79 -17.85 -17.26
C LYS A 125 18.49 -17.08 -17.42
N SER A 126 18.59 -15.81 -17.84
CA SER A 126 17.43 -14.97 -18.08
C SER A 126 17.43 -14.29 -19.45
N ILE A 127 16.24 -13.94 -19.92
CA ILE A 127 15.97 -13.20 -21.14
C ILE A 127 15.06 -12.02 -20.78
N ALA A 128 15.31 -10.87 -21.39
CA ALA A 128 14.44 -9.70 -21.30
C ALA A 128 13.48 -9.69 -22.49
N LEU A 129 12.18 -9.54 -22.23
CA LEU A 129 11.16 -9.37 -23.26
C LEU A 129 10.42 -8.05 -23.06
N GLU A 130 10.19 -7.31 -24.14
CA GLU A 130 9.25 -6.19 -24.17
C GLU A 130 7.95 -6.67 -24.85
N ASN A 131 6.80 -6.22 -24.35
CA ASN A 131 5.50 -6.62 -24.86
C ASN A 131 5.25 -5.96 -26.24
N PRO A 132 5.03 -6.72 -27.33
CA PRO A 132 4.84 -6.14 -28.66
C PRO A 132 3.48 -5.45 -28.84
N ASN A 133 2.48 -5.80 -28.02
CA ASN A 133 1.11 -5.28 -28.12
C ASN A 133 0.57 -4.87 -26.73
N PRO A 134 1.15 -3.83 -26.09
CA PRO A 134 0.71 -3.38 -24.77
C PRO A 134 -0.69 -2.73 -24.86
N SER A 135 -1.59 -3.06 -23.93
CA SER A 135 -2.90 -2.40 -23.86
C SER A 135 -2.73 -0.93 -23.43
N PRO A 136 -3.44 0.03 -24.05
CA PRO A 136 -3.47 1.42 -23.60
C PRO A 136 -3.90 1.63 -22.14
N THR A 137 -4.59 0.64 -21.54
CA THR A 137 -5.01 0.65 -20.13
C THR A 137 -4.10 -0.14 -19.19
N SER A 138 -3.03 -0.77 -19.71
CA SER A 138 -2.10 -1.55 -18.90
C SER A 138 -1.06 -0.67 -18.20
N SER A 139 -0.59 -1.11 -17.02
CA SER A 139 0.51 -0.45 -16.33
C SER A 139 1.79 -0.52 -17.18
N VAL A 140 2.61 0.52 -17.18
CA VAL A 140 3.94 0.52 -17.83
C VAL A 140 4.88 -0.54 -17.24
N LEU A 141 4.59 -1.05 -16.04
CA LEU A 141 5.27 -2.21 -15.45
C LEU A 141 4.94 -3.53 -16.16
N HIS A 142 3.83 -3.60 -16.90
CA HIS A 142 3.40 -4.79 -17.64
C HIS A 142 3.85 -4.75 -19.12
N ALA A 143 4.56 -3.69 -19.53
CA ALA A 143 5.09 -3.53 -20.88
C ALA A 143 6.40 -4.29 -21.12
N SER A 144 6.97 -4.93 -20.09
CA SER A 144 8.12 -5.84 -20.20
C SER A 144 8.02 -6.97 -19.16
N ALA A 145 8.85 -8.00 -19.34
CA ALA A 145 9.08 -9.05 -18.36
C ALA A 145 10.53 -9.55 -18.43
N ARG A 146 11.06 -10.02 -17.29
CA ARG A 146 12.22 -10.92 -17.29
C ARG A 146 11.72 -12.36 -17.24
N VAL A 147 12.26 -13.18 -18.12
CA VAL A 147 11.98 -14.62 -18.25
C VAL A 147 13.20 -15.40 -17.79
N PHE A 148 13.02 -16.49 -17.05
CA PHE A 148 14.09 -17.32 -16.50
C PHE A 148 13.98 -18.74 -17.05
N THR A 149 15.01 -19.19 -17.78
CA THR A 149 15.08 -20.55 -18.37
C THR A 149 15.89 -21.53 -17.49
N SER A 150 16.26 -21.10 -16.29
CA SER A 150 16.76 -21.92 -15.19
C SER A 150 16.33 -21.31 -13.86
N ALA A 151 16.56 -22.01 -12.75
CA ALA A 151 16.62 -21.37 -11.44
C ALA A 151 17.52 -20.11 -11.53
N SER A 152 16.98 -18.97 -11.07
CA SER A 152 17.56 -17.64 -11.24
C SER A 152 17.06 -16.72 -10.13
N SER A 153 17.93 -15.92 -9.51
CA SER A 153 17.55 -15.08 -8.36
C SER A 153 17.94 -13.61 -8.52
N TYR A 154 17.09 -12.75 -7.95
CA TYR A 154 17.51 -11.41 -7.52
C TYR A 154 17.92 -11.48 -6.05
N ALA A 155 18.84 -10.63 -5.62
CA ALA A 155 19.03 -10.35 -4.21
C ALA A 155 19.19 -8.85 -3.93
N PHE A 156 18.75 -8.44 -2.73
CA PHE A 156 18.66 -7.06 -2.30
C PHE A 156 19.40 -6.87 -0.97
N ASP A 157 20.27 -5.86 -0.88
CA ASP A 157 20.98 -5.52 0.35
C ASP A 157 20.01 -4.85 1.35
N ILE A 158 19.84 -5.44 2.54
CA ILE A 158 18.85 -5.02 3.53
C ILE A 158 19.51 -4.26 4.68
N LYS A 159 19.10 -3.00 4.86
CA LYS A 159 19.62 -2.05 5.87
C LYS A 159 18.85 -2.11 7.18
N SER A 160 17.58 -2.52 7.16
CA SER A 160 16.73 -2.69 8.34
C SER A 160 16.05 -4.05 8.34
N MET A 161 16.67 -5.04 9.00
CA MET A 161 16.01 -6.31 9.34
C MET A 161 14.63 -6.08 9.98
N GLY A 162 13.68 -6.99 9.69
CA GLY A 162 12.28 -6.88 10.09
C GLY A 162 11.32 -7.17 8.93
N THR A 163 10.04 -6.85 9.13
CA THR A 163 8.98 -7.05 8.13
C THR A 163 9.22 -6.21 6.88
N HIS A 164 9.17 -6.86 5.71
CA HIS A 164 9.18 -6.23 4.40
C HIS A 164 7.90 -6.58 3.65
N PHE A 165 7.43 -5.65 2.82
CA PHE A 165 6.54 -5.95 1.71
C PHE A 165 7.38 -6.53 0.57
N VAL A 166 6.98 -7.70 0.07
CA VAL A 166 7.48 -8.29 -1.18
C VAL A 166 6.29 -8.38 -2.13
N ARG A 167 6.29 -7.58 -3.20
CA ARG A 167 5.25 -7.62 -4.24
C ARG A 167 5.82 -8.11 -5.55
N LEU A 168 5.15 -9.08 -6.14
CA LEU A 168 5.52 -9.68 -7.42
C LEU A 168 4.39 -9.42 -8.41
N HIS A 169 4.68 -8.67 -9.48
CA HIS A 169 3.74 -8.35 -10.54
C HIS A 169 3.93 -9.31 -11.71
N PHE A 170 2.85 -9.98 -12.12
CA PHE A 170 2.79 -10.89 -13.24
C PHE A 170 1.72 -10.39 -14.21
N SER A 171 2.07 -10.26 -15.48
CA SER A 171 1.15 -9.91 -16.56
C SER A 171 1.60 -10.65 -17.82
N PRO A 172 0.91 -11.73 -18.20
CA PRO A 172 1.31 -12.54 -19.35
C PRO A 172 1.14 -11.74 -20.65
N PHE A 173 2.02 -12.00 -21.59
CA PHE A 173 1.92 -11.59 -22.99
C PHE A 173 2.72 -12.57 -23.86
N SER A 174 2.47 -12.58 -25.16
CA SER A 174 3.19 -13.43 -26.12
C SER A 174 4.21 -12.60 -26.90
N CYS A 175 5.47 -13.05 -26.95
CA CYS A 175 6.56 -12.40 -27.65
C CYS A 175 7.58 -13.41 -28.18
N GLY A 176 7.69 -13.52 -29.51
CA GLY A 176 8.54 -14.51 -30.17
C GLY A 176 8.10 -15.94 -29.84
N ASN A 177 9.02 -16.74 -29.31
CA ASN A 177 8.76 -18.13 -28.91
C ASN A 177 8.22 -18.26 -27.47
N TYR A 178 8.02 -17.16 -26.75
CA TYR A 178 7.52 -17.16 -25.37
C TYR A 178 6.08 -16.67 -25.33
N ASP A 179 5.17 -17.51 -24.87
CA ASP A 179 3.82 -17.12 -24.50
C ASP A 179 3.64 -17.30 -22.99
N LEU A 180 3.72 -16.17 -22.26
CA LEU A 180 4.02 -16.18 -20.83
C LEU A 180 2.91 -16.81 -19.96
N GLY A 181 1.68 -16.94 -20.47
CA GLY A 181 0.61 -17.68 -19.79
C GLY A 181 0.95 -19.16 -19.53
N ASN A 182 1.82 -19.76 -20.35
CA ASN A 182 2.27 -21.15 -20.19
C ASN A 182 3.44 -21.32 -19.19
N GLY A 183 3.84 -20.26 -18.49
CA GLY A 183 4.84 -20.34 -17.43
C GLY A 183 4.24 -21.00 -16.17
N ASN A 184 4.86 -22.08 -15.71
CA ASN A 184 4.55 -22.73 -14.42
C ASN A 184 5.85 -22.78 -13.60
N PHE A 185 5.85 -22.15 -12.43
CA PHE A 185 7.07 -21.92 -11.66
C PHE A 185 6.80 -21.73 -10.17
N SER A 186 7.86 -21.78 -9.38
CA SER A 186 7.83 -21.50 -7.95
C SER A 186 8.74 -20.32 -7.61
N VAL A 187 8.43 -19.60 -6.54
CA VAL A 187 9.19 -18.44 -6.06
C VAL A 187 9.46 -18.57 -4.57
N LEU A 188 10.74 -18.47 -4.18
CA LEU A 188 11.17 -18.48 -2.78
C LEU A 188 11.71 -17.11 -2.36
N ALA A 189 11.53 -16.75 -1.10
CA ALA A 189 12.25 -15.67 -0.42
C ALA A 189 13.15 -16.26 0.67
N ASN A 190 14.48 -16.04 0.59
CA ASN A 190 15.49 -16.66 1.45
C ASN A 190 15.29 -18.19 1.65
N GLY A 191 14.88 -18.89 0.58
CA GLY A 191 14.63 -20.34 0.58
C GLY A 191 13.24 -20.78 1.08
N VAL A 192 12.40 -19.87 1.58
CA VAL A 192 11.01 -20.17 2.01
C VAL A 192 10.02 -19.85 0.89
N SER A 193 9.06 -20.73 0.64
CA SER A 193 8.14 -20.59 -0.49
C SER A 193 7.13 -19.44 -0.32
N LEU A 194 7.07 -18.56 -1.32
CA LEU A 194 6.00 -17.57 -1.51
C LEU A 194 4.96 -18.05 -2.53
N LEU A 195 5.42 -18.74 -3.58
CA LEU A 195 4.60 -19.27 -4.67
C LEU A 195 5.07 -20.67 -5.03
N SER A 196 4.13 -21.59 -5.26
CA SER A 196 4.36 -22.98 -5.64
C SER A 196 3.43 -23.37 -6.78
N ASN A 197 3.97 -23.98 -7.84
CA ASN A 197 3.23 -24.37 -9.05
C ASN A 197 2.34 -23.25 -9.60
N PHE A 198 2.90 -22.04 -9.69
CA PHE A 198 2.20 -20.82 -10.06
C PHE A 198 2.35 -20.52 -11.54
N GLY A 199 1.21 -20.28 -12.20
CA GLY A 199 1.10 -19.61 -13.50
C GLY A 199 0.10 -18.46 -13.40
N ALA A 200 0.00 -17.64 -14.46
CA ALA A 200 -0.89 -16.49 -14.50
C ALA A 200 -1.48 -16.27 -15.89
N ASP A 201 -2.79 -16.46 -16.03
CA ASP A 201 -3.56 -16.23 -17.27
C ASP A 201 -3.90 -14.74 -17.50
N PHE A 202 -3.80 -13.92 -16.45
CA PHE A 202 -4.17 -12.50 -16.44
C PHE A 202 -3.23 -11.67 -15.55
N SER A 203 -3.33 -10.34 -15.64
CA SER A 203 -2.51 -9.44 -14.82
C SER A 203 -2.86 -9.54 -13.34
N VAL A 204 -1.90 -9.94 -12.51
CA VAL A 204 -2.05 -10.15 -11.06
C VAL A 204 -0.81 -9.63 -10.32
N SER A 205 -1.02 -9.03 -9.15
CA SER A 205 0.03 -8.66 -8.20
C SER A 205 -0.14 -9.49 -6.94
N LYS A 206 0.91 -10.23 -6.53
CA LYS A 206 0.93 -11.02 -5.30
C LYS A 206 1.72 -10.24 -4.26
N GLU A 207 1.10 -9.88 -3.13
CA GLU A 207 1.72 -9.12 -2.04
C GLU A 207 1.92 -10.00 -0.82
N PHE A 208 3.18 -10.11 -0.36
CA PHE A 208 3.56 -10.82 0.84
C PHE A 208 4.14 -9.86 1.89
N LEU A 209 3.84 -10.13 3.15
CA LEU A 209 4.57 -9.61 4.30
C LEU A 209 5.54 -10.71 4.76
N PHE A 210 6.83 -10.38 4.79
CA PHE A 210 7.92 -11.34 5.01
C PHE A 210 8.93 -10.80 6.02
N MET A 211 9.26 -11.56 7.05
CA MET A 211 10.32 -11.22 8.01
C MET A 211 11.70 -11.47 7.41
N VAL A 212 12.51 -10.43 7.28
CA VAL A 212 13.91 -10.56 6.87
C VAL A 212 14.82 -10.51 8.10
N ASP A 213 15.52 -11.61 8.37
CA ASP A 213 16.47 -11.83 9.48
C ASP A 213 17.94 -11.59 9.08
N ARG A 214 18.19 -11.14 7.84
CA ARG A 214 19.51 -11.12 7.18
C ARG A 214 19.80 -9.76 6.52
N LEU A 215 21.07 -9.52 6.21
CA LEU A 215 21.54 -8.36 5.46
C LEU A 215 21.35 -8.49 3.93
N GLU A 216 20.89 -9.65 3.46
CA GLU A 216 20.52 -9.88 2.06
C GLU A 216 19.18 -10.63 2.02
N LEU A 217 18.30 -10.21 1.11
CA LEU A 217 17.07 -10.91 0.75
C LEU A 217 17.18 -11.43 -0.67
N GLU A 218 17.30 -12.74 -0.84
CA GLU A 218 17.19 -13.42 -2.13
C GLU A 218 15.73 -13.71 -2.47
N ILE A 219 15.32 -13.35 -3.69
CA ILE A 219 14.07 -13.81 -4.33
C ILE A 219 14.45 -14.72 -5.50
N LEU A 220 14.28 -16.04 -5.30
CA LEU A 220 14.63 -17.08 -6.27
C LEU A 220 13.40 -17.51 -7.08
N PHE A 221 13.47 -17.39 -8.41
CA PHE A 221 12.49 -17.91 -9.36
C PHE A 221 13.03 -19.21 -9.96
N PHE A 222 12.22 -20.27 -10.01
CA PHE A 222 12.60 -21.49 -10.74
C PHE A 222 11.40 -22.13 -11.46
N PRO A 223 11.54 -22.51 -12.76
CA PRO A 223 10.51 -23.26 -13.47
C PRO A 223 10.23 -24.61 -12.78
N THR A 224 8.99 -25.08 -12.87
CA THR A 224 8.67 -26.48 -12.52
C THR A 224 9.17 -27.44 -13.62
N SER A 225 9.30 -28.73 -13.30
CA SER A 225 9.87 -29.74 -14.23
C SER A 225 9.10 -29.93 -15.54
N ASP A 226 7.84 -29.53 -15.57
CA ASP A 226 6.93 -29.53 -16.72
C ASP A 226 6.95 -28.22 -17.53
N SER A 227 7.55 -27.14 -17.01
CA SER A 227 7.64 -25.86 -17.69
C SER A 227 9.06 -25.55 -18.20
N THR A 228 9.13 -24.66 -19.19
CA THR A 228 10.40 -24.23 -19.80
C THR A 228 10.89 -22.88 -19.27
N PHE A 229 10.06 -22.14 -18.53
CA PHE A 229 10.44 -20.85 -17.95
C PHE A 229 9.59 -20.41 -16.75
N ALA A 230 10.18 -19.53 -15.94
CA ALA A 230 9.48 -18.65 -15.00
C ALA A 230 9.49 -17.21 -15.55
N PHE A 231 8.62 -16.32 -15.08
CA PHE A 231 8.69 -14.90 -15.47
C PHE A 231 8.25 -13.94 -14.35
N VAL A 232 8.63 -12.67 -14.47
CA VAL A 232 8.14 -11.57 -13.62
C VAL A 232 8.19 -10.24 -14.39
N ASN A 233 7.21 -9.37 -14.17
CA ASN A 233 7.09 -8.08 -14.85
C ASN A 233 7.60 -6.92 -13.98
N ALA A 234 7.34 -6.95 -12.68
CA ALA A 234 7.96 -6.03 -11.72
C ALA A 234 8.07 -6.64 -10.33
N ILE A 235 9.06 -6.15 -9.55
CA ILE A 235 9.29 -6.53 -8.16
C ILE A 235 9.31 -5.26 -7.32
N GLU A 236 8.59 -5.27 -6.19
CA GLU A 236 8.72 -4.28 -5.12
C GLU A 236 9.20 -4.99 -3.86
N VAL A 237 10.33 -4.56 -3.29
CA VAL A 237 10.80 -4.97 -1.97
C VAL A 237 11.01 -3.71 -1.13
N PHE A 238 10.23 -3.53 -0.07
CA PHE A 238 10.42 -2.38 0.82
C PHE A 238 10.08 -2.68 2.28
N SER A 239 10.83 -2.06 3.20
CA SER A 239 10.66 -2.23 4.65
C SER A 239 9.29 -1.70 5.12
N ALA A 240 8.59 -2.43 5.98
CA ALA A 240 7.38 -1.94 6.65
C ALA A 240 7.74 -1.06 7.88
N PRO A 241 6.77 -0.32 8.46
CA PRO A 241 6.93 0.31 9.77
C PRO A 241 7.29 -0.72 10.86
N LYS A 242 8.07 -0.33 11.88
CA LYS A 242 8.53 -1.23 12.95
C LYS A 242 7.40 -1.70 13.87
N ASP A 243 6.34 -0.91 13.93
CA ASP A 243 5.09 -1.08 14.67
C ASP A 243 3.95 -1.67 13.81
N PHE A 244 4.24 -2.13 12.58
CA PHE A 244 3.24 -2.67 11.65
C PHE A 244 2.52 -3.93 12.19
N PHE A 245 3.17 -4.69 13.08
CA PHE A 245 2.56 -5.79 13.83
C PHE A 245 2.65 -5.54 15.33
N VAL A 246 1.55 -5.77 16.03
CA VAL A 246 1.51 -5.83 17.50
C VAL A 246 1.46 -7.29 17.90
N ASP A 247 2.63 -7.91 18.07
CA ASP A 247 2.75 -9.30 18.53
C ASP A 247 2.53 -9.46 20.04
N ASP A 248 2.56 -8.37 20.80
CA ASP A 248 2.45 -8.37 22.25
C ASP A 248 0.96 -8.27 22.67
N GLY A 249 0.53 -9.14 23.60
CA GLY A 249 -0.81 -9.07 24.19
C GLY A 249 -1.75 -10.27 23.95
N GLY A 250 -1.28 -11.36 23.33
CA GLY A 250 -2.03 -12.61 23.20
C GLY A 250 -3.09 -12.57 22.09
N ILE A 251 -2.65 -12.82 20.85
CA ILE A 251 -3.49 -12.71 19.65
C ILE A 251 -4.58 -13.80 19.67
N ALA A 252 -5.84 -13.43 19.45
CA ALA A 252 -6.96 -14.36 19.52
C ALA A 252 -7.04 -15.28 18.28
N LEU A 253 -6.84 -16.58 18.49
CA LEU A 253 -7.16 -17.63 17.53
C LEU A 253 -8.62 -18.06 17.72
N ILE A 254 -9.47 -17.80 16.73
CA ILE A 254 -10.90 -18.17 16.76
C ILE A 254 -11.09 -19.47 15.97
N SER A 255 -11.63 -20.51 16.60
CA SER A 255 -12.07 -21.76 15.96
C SER A 255 -13.53 -22.07 16.31
N PRO A 256 -14.18 -23.06 15.65
CA PRO A 256 -15.51 -23.54 16.05
C PRO A 256 -15.58 -24.04 17.50
N ASP A 257 -14.45 -24.46 18.06
CA ASP A 257 -14.30 -25.00 19.42
C ASP A 257 -14.12 -23.91 20.49
N GLY A 258 -13.94 -22.65 20.08
CA GLY A 258 -13.84 -21.49 20.97
C GLY A 258 -12.74 -20.50 20.58
N ILE A 259 -12.35 -19.66 21.55
CA ILE A 259 -11.25 -18.70 21.40
C ILE A 259 -10.04 -19.23 22.18
N GLN A 260 -8.89 -19.30 21.52
CA GLN A 260 -7.59 -19.69 22.08
C GLN A 260 -6.56 -18.59 21.82
N GLU A 261 -5.37 -18.70 22.42
CA GLU A 261 -4.24 -17.83 22.13
C GLU A 261 -3.44 -18.37 20.94
N PHE A 262 -3.20 -17.52 19.93
CA PHE A 262 -2.23 -17.78 18.87
C PHE A 262 -0.81 -17.57 19.42
N LYS A 263 -0.19 -18.64 19.90
CA LYS A 263 1.10 -18.63 20.63
C LYS A 263 2.34 -18.29 19.78
N GLN A 264 2.16 -17.91 18.52
CA GLN A 264 3.24 -17.57 17.60
C GLN A 264 3.16 -16.09 17.27
N LYS A 265 4.30 -15.46 16.97
CA LYS A 265 4.28 -14.09 16.45
C LYS A 265 3.65 -14.10 15.06
N ILE A 266 2.84 -13.09 14.77
CA ILE A 266 2.28 -12.86 13.43
C ILE A 266 3.37 -12.25 12.53
N SER A 267 4.26 -11.43 13.09
CA SER A 267 5.41 -10.90 12.34
C SER A 267 6.35 -11.98 11.78
N SER A 268 6.46 -13.14 12.44
CA SER A 268 7.29 -14.26 12.00
C SER A 268 6.57 -15.22 11.02
N GLN A 269 5.31 -14.95 10.67
CA GLN A 269 4.61 -15.69 9.62
C GLN A 269 4.86 -15.02 8.26
N ILE A 270 4.74 -15.79 7.18
CA ILE A 270 4.59 -15.23 5.84
C ILE A 270 3.09 -15.02 5.62
N LEU A 271 2.67 -13.76 5.41
CA LEU A 271 1.26 -13.43 5.15
C LEU A 271 1.09 -12.99 3.69
N GLU A 272 0.24 -13.66 2.92
CA GLU A 272 -0.23 -13.15 1.64
C GLU A 272 -1.45 -12.22 1.86
N THR A 273 -1.44 -11.03 1.27
CA THR A 273 -2.63 -10.18 1.22
C THR A 273 -3.56 -10.65 0.10
N VAL A 274 -4.56 -11.45 0.46
CA VAL A 274 -5.62 -11.89 -0.47
C VAL A 274 -6.61 -10.76 -0.77
N HIS A 275 -7.03 -10.01 0.25
CA HIS A 275 -7.99 -8.90 0.13
C HIS A 275 -7.58 -7.70 1.00
N ARG A 276 -7.93 -6.49 0.54
CA ARG A 276 -7.74 -5.23 1.28
C ARG A 276 -8.88 -4.27 0.94
N VAL A 277 -9.81 -4.10 1.87
CA VAL A 277 -11.14 -3.50 1.62
C VAL A 277 -11.32 -2.21 2.42
N ASN A 278 -11.76 -1.13 1.76
CA ASN A 278 -12.10 0.15 2.37
C ASN A 278 -13.62 0.24 2.60
N VAL A 279 -14.09 -0.29 3.72
CA VAL A 279 -15.53 -0.48 4.00
C VAL A 279 -16.27 0.87 4.05
N GLY A 280 -17.29 1.02 3.20
CA GLY A 280 -18.09 2.22 3.05
C GLY A 280 -17.38 3.39 2.37
N GLY A 281 -16.15 3.21 1.90
CA GLY A 281 -15.26 4.25 1.38
C GLY A 281 -14.82 4.04 -0.08
N PRO A 282 -14.23 5.07 -0.71
CA PRO A 282 -13.81 5.01 -2.11
C PRO A 282 -12.56 4.12 -2.31
N ARG A 283 -12.34 3.71 -3.56
CA ARG A 283 -11.12 2.98 -3.96
C ARG A 283 -9.88 3.83 -3.69
N LEU A 284 -8.91 3.28 -2.97
CA LEU A 284 -7.60 3.91 -2.77
C LEU A 284 -6.57 3.23 -3.67
N THR A 285 -5.72 4.03 -4.30
CA THR A 285 -4.61 3.59 -5.14
C THR A 285 -3.27 3.77 -4.39
N PRO A 286 -2.17 3.16 -4.85
CA PRO A 286 -0.86 3.35 -4.24
C PRO A 286 -0.42 4.82 -4.11
N PHE A 287 -0.87 5.69 -5.01
CA PHE A 287 -0.65 7.15 -4.97
C PHE A 287 -1.30 7.84 -3.75
N ASN A 288 -2.40 7.29 -3.22
CA ASN A 288 -3.20 7.84 -2.13
C ASN A 288 -3.02 7.10 -0.78
N ASP A 289 -2.18 6.06 -0.72
CA ASP A 289 -1.95 5.26 0.50
C ASP A 289 -0.53 5.43 1.05
N THR A 290 -0.41 5.53 2.38
CA THR A 290 0.86 5.80 3.07
C THR A 290 1.91 4.69 2.93
N LEU A 291 1.52 3.46 2.56
CA LEU A 291 2.39 2.30 2.30
C LEU A 291 2.18 1.76 0.87
N TRP A 292 1.74 2.62 -0.05
CA TRP A 292 1.52 2.31 -1.46
C TRP A 292 0.60 1.10 -1.71
N ARG A 293 -0.37 0.86 -0.83
CA ARG A 293 -1.34 -0.25 -0.91
C ARG A 293 -2.57 0.17 -1.72
N SER A 294 -3.07 -0.75 -2.54
CA SER A 294 -4.41 -0.62 -3.14
C SER A 294 -5.48 -1.07 -2.14
N TRP A 295 -6.57 -0.30 -2.02
CA TRP A 295 -7.76 -0.70 -1.27
C TRP A 295 -8.98 -0.70 -2.18
N VAL A 296 -9.72 -1.81 -2.22
CA VAL A 296 -10.96 -1.93 -2.99
C VAL A 296 -12.17 -1.51 -2.15
N PRO A 297 -13.22 -0.91 -2.75
CA PRO A 297 -14.51 -0.73 -2.07
C PRO A 297 -15.17 -2.06 -1.66
N ASP A 298 -16.09 -2.05 -0.70
CA ASP A 298 -16.69 -3.28 -0.14
C ASP A 298 -17.90 -3.82 -0.94
N GLU A 299 -18.44 -3.08 -1.91
CA GLU A 299 -19.71 -3.47 -2.56
C GLU A 299 -19.67 -4.80 -3.30
N GLU A 300 -18.50 -5.34 -3.64
CA GLU A 300 -18.34 -6.67 -4.22
C GLU A 300 -18.44 -7.80 -3.17
N PHE A 301 -18.11 -7.51 -1.90
CA PHE A 301 -18.11 -8.46 -0.77
C PHE A 301 -19.43 -8.49 0.01
N LEU A 302 -20.28 -7.47 -0.18
CA LEU A 302 -21.57 -7.35 0.50
C LEU A 302 -22.59 -8.42 0.05
N VAL A 303 -22.93 -9.33 0.96
CA VAL A 303 -23.98 -10.35 0.78
C VAL A 303 -25.36 -9.72 0.55
N LEU A 304 -25.69 -8.64 1.27
CA LEU A 304 -27.00 -7.95 1.19
C LEU A 304 -26.80 -6.47 0.84
N LYS A 305 -26.45 -6.20 -0.42
CA LYS A 305 -26.12 -4.85 -0.93
C LYS A 305 -27.22 -3.81 -0.68
N SER A 306 -28.48 -4.23 -0.62
CA SER A 306 -29.65 -3.38 -0.35
C SER A 306 -29.76 -2.87 1.10
N ALA A 307 -29.03 -3.47 2.05
CA ALA A 307 -28.98 -3.02 3.44
C ALA A 307 -27.78 -2.09 3.73
N ALA A 308 -26.85 -1.95 2.80
CA ALA A 308 -25.67 -1.10 2.95
C ALA A 308 -25.90 0.32 2.42
N LYS A 309 -25.07 1.25 2.88
CA LYS A 309 -25.09 2.65 2.44
C LYS A 309 -23.68 3.24 2.51
N ILE A 310 -23.24 3.85 1.42
CA ILE A 310 -21.92 4.51 1.32
C ILE A 310 -21.81 5.61 2.39
N ALA A 311 -20.68 5.63 3.11
CA ALA A 311 -20.41 6.57 4.18
C ALA A 311 -19.80 7.87 3.63
N VAL A 312 -20.65 8.85 3.30
CA VAL A 312 -20.18 10.15 2.79
C VAL A 312 -19.84 11.10 3.94
N THR A 313 -18.58 11.15 4.34
CA THR A 313 -18.05 12.19 5.24
C THR A 313 -17.90 13.52 4.50
N THR A 314 -18.98 14.29 4.42
CA THR A 314 -18.87 15.72 4.09
C THR A 314 -18.09 16.43 5.18
N ASN A 315 -17.05 17.18 4.82
CA ASN A 315 -16.28 17.99 5.78
C ASN A 315 -17.13 19.16 6.33
N HIS A 316 -17.98 18.88 7.32
CA HIS A 316 -18.32 19.71 8.47
C HIS A 316 -19.17 18.87 9.46
N GLN A 317 -18.70 18.80 10.72
CA GLN A 317 -19.30 18.10 11.87
C GLN A 317 -19.41 16.56 11.81
N ILE A 318 -18.68 15.90 12.71
CA ILE A 318 -18.85 14.48 13.02
C ILE A 318 -20.19 14.29 13.75
N THR A 319 -21.15 13.64 13.11
CA THR A 319 -22.40 13.17 13.75
C THR A 319 -22.65 11.72 13.35
N THR A 320 -22.12 10.78 14.13
CA THR A 320 -22.40 9.35 13.97
C THR A 320 -23.83 9.04 14.41
N ARG A 321 -24.78 9.05 13.46
CA ARG A 321 -26.15 8.55 13.67
C ARG A 321 -26.26 7.14 13.09
N TRP A 322 -26.20 6.14 13.97
CA TRP A 322 -26.58 4.77 13.61
C TRP A 322 -28.08 4.70 13.32
N GLY A 323 -28.45 3.90 12.31
CA GLY A 323 -29.85 3.56 12.02
C GLY A 323 -30.32 2.38 12.86
N TYR A 324 -31.64 2.28 13.02
CA TYR A 324 -32.34 1.06 13.46
C TYR A 324 -32.61 0.16 12.24
#